data_AF-A0A922K9T6-F1
#
_entry.id   AF-A0A922K9T6-F1
#
_cell.length_a   1.000
_cell.length_b   1.000
_cell.length_c   1.000
_cell.angle_alpha   90.00
_cell.angle_beta   90.00
_cell.angle_gamma   90.00
#
_symmetry.space_group_name_H-M   'P 1'
#
loop_
_entity.id
_entity.type
_entity.pdbx_description
1 polymer ?
#
loop_
_entity_poly.entity_id
_entity_poly.type
_entity_poly.pdbx_seq_one_letter_code
_entity_poly.pdbx_strand_id
1 'polypeptide(L)'
;MAGEPVNVNEFQELAREALPKMYYDFYAGGAEDQYTLKDNVEAFKRITIRPRILVDVSRIGMSTTVLGYNISAPIMIAPTGLHKLAHPEGEAATARAAAASKTIMILSTGSSCTMEEVASSCNAVRFFQLYVYKRRDIAAALVHRAEKNGYKALVLTVDAPRLGRREADIKNKMMVPGLKNLEGLLSIEVDSNSGSNLEAFFLRRQWTLPCVGRM
;
A
#
# COMPACT_ATOMS: atom_id res chain seq x y z
N MET A 1 -23.15 -8.85 20.03
CA MET A 1 -22.96 -8.33 18.66
C MET A 1 -22.04 -7.14 18.79
N ALA A 2 -20.87 -7.15 18.13
CA ALA A 2 -20.07 -5.93 18.04
C ALA A 2 -20.90 -4.88 17.30
N GLY A 3 -20.95 -3.65 17.81
CA GLY A 3 -21.65 -2.54 17.14
C GLY A 3 -20.99 -2.19 15.81
N GLU A 4 -21.68 -1.40 14.99
CA GLU A 4 -21.09 -0.82 13.78
C GLU A 4 -19.89 0.07 14.15
N PRO A 5 -18.71 -0.09 13.52
CA PRO A 5 -17.53 0.70 13.85
C PRO A 5 -17.75 2.17 13.49
N VAL A 6 -17.47 3.07 14.42
CA VAL A 6 -17.71 4.52 14.27
C VAL A 6 -16.44 5.33 14.00
N ASN A 7 -15.27 4.70 14.05
CA ASN A 7 -13.98 5.31 13.71
C ASN A 7 -13.00 4.29 13.12
N VAL A 8 -11.91 4.77 12.53
CA VAL A 8 -10.91 3.92 11.86
C VAL A 8 -10.19 2.97 12.82
N ASN A 9 -10.00 3.35 14.09
CA ASN A 9 -9.30 2.49 15.07
C ASN A 9 -10.13 1.25 15.42
N GLU A 10 -11.46 1.35 15.43
CA GLU A 10 -12.34 0.20 15.66
C GLU A 10 -12.23 -0.83 14.53
N PHE A 11 -12.01 -0.40 13.29
CA PHE A 11 -11.69 -1.33 12.20
C PHE A 11 -10.36 -2.06 12.42
N GLN A 12 -9.37 -1.42 13.05
CA GLN A 12 -8.11 -2.09 13.40
C GLN A 12 -8.33 -3.18 14.45
N GLU A 13 -9.17 -2.94 15.45
CA GLU A 13 -9.51 -3.96 16.45
C GLU A 13 -10.29 -5.12 15.83
N LEU A 14 -11.27 -4.84 14.97
CA LEU A 14 -11.99 -5.87 14.22
C LEU A 14 -11.04 -6.68 13.32
N ALA A 15 -10.07 -6.03 12.68
CA ALA A 15 -9.05 -6.72 11.90
C ALA A 15 -8.14 -7.60 12.77
N ARG A 16 -7.80 -7.16 13.99
CA ARG A 16 -7.01 -7.93 14.96
C ARG A 16 -7.74 -9.21 15.41
N GLU A 17 -9.06 -9.15 15.53
CA GLU A 17 -9.89 -10.30 15.89
C GLU A 17 -10.15 -11.25 14.70
N ALA A 18 -10.31 -10.70 13.49
CA ALA A 18 -10.68 -11.47 12.31
C ALA A 18 -9.48 -12.13 11.59
N LEU A 19 -8.30 -11.50 11.63
CA LEU A 19 -7.14 -11.97 10.86
C LEU A 19 -6.26 -12.94 11.66
N PRO A 20 -5.66 -13.95 11.01
CA PRO A 20 -4.55 -14.69 11.60
C PRO A 20 -3.46 -13.72 12.06
N LYS A 21 -2.87 -13.97 13.24
CA LYS A 21 -1.83 -13.11 13.84
C LYS A 21 -0.75 -12.69 12.86
N MET A 22 -0.25 -13.64 12.05
CA MET A 22 0.79 -13.39 11.05
C MET A 22 0.36 -12.32 10.01
N TYR A 23 -0.90 -12.35 9.56
CA TYR A 23 -1.40 -11.38 8.58
C TYR A 23 -1.72 -10.04 9.23
N TYR A 24 -2.29 -10.03 10.44
CA TYR A 24 -2.50 -8.80 11.19
C TYR A 24 -1.17 -8.08 11.46
N ASP A 25 -0.18 -8.79 11.99
CA ASP A 25 1.14 -8.23 12.29
C ASP A 25 1.87 -7.75 11.04
N PHE A 26 1.66 -8.40 9.88
CA PHE A 26 2.21 -7.94 8.60
C PHE A 26 1.68 -6.55 8.22
N TYR A 27 0.40 -6.27 8.44
CA TYR A 27 -0.20 -4.97 8.12
C TYR A 27 0.05 -3.91 9.20
N ALA A 28 -0.07 -4.30 10.47
CA ALA A 28 0.04 -3.38 11.59
C ALA A 28 1.50 -3.08 11.99
N GLY A 29 2.44 -3.96 11.64
CA GLY A 29 3.82 -3.91 12.10
C GLY A 29 4.69 -2.88 11.37
N GLY A 30 5.39 -2.06 12.15
CA GLY A 30 6.46 -1.17 11.69
C GLY A 30 7.85 -1.80 11.74
N ALA A 31 8.88 -1.00 11.42
CA ALA A 31 10.28 -1.41 11.52
C ALA A 31 10.79 -1.36 12.97
N GLU A 32 11.58 -2.37 13.35
CA GLU A 32 12.29 -2.47 14.64
C GLU A 32 11.39 -2.18 15.84
N ASP A 33 11.78 -1.23 16.71
CA ASP A 33 11.02 -0.83 17.90
C ASP A 33 9.74 -0.03 17.59
N GLN A 34 9.44 0.19 16.31
CA GLN A 34 8.23 0.86 15.82
C GLN A 34 8.07 2.30 16.34
N TYR A 35 9.18 2.96 16.67
CA TYR A 35 9.18 4.33 17.18
C TYR A 35 8.49 5.30 16.21
N THR A 36 8.86 5.26 14.92
CA THR A 36 8.24 6.12 13.89
C THR A 36 6.76 5.77 13.65
N LEU A 37 6.36 4.50 13.78
CA LEU A 37 4.95 4.12 13.65
C LEU A 37 4.11 4.80 14.74
N LYS A 38 4.60 4.79 15.98
CA LYS A 38 3.97 5.51 17.09
C LYS A 38 4.00 7.02 16.87
N ASP A 39 5.16 7.57 16.49
CA ASP A 39 5.32 9.02 16.32
C ASP A 39 4.45 9.58 15.18
N ASN A 40 4.19 8.82 14.12
CA ASN A 40 3.29 9.23 13.03
C ASN A 40 1.89 9.61 13.54
N VAL A 41 1.37 8.88 14.53
CA VAL A 41 0.06 9.17 15.14
C VAL A 41 0.18 10.29 16.17
N GLU A 42 1.20 10.23 17.03
CA GLU A 42 1.41 11.24 18.07
C GLU A 42 1.74 12.63 17.49
N ALA A 43 2.32 12.70 16.29
CA ALA A 43 2.60 13.94 15.59
C ALA A 43 1.35 14.78 15.33
N PHE A 44 0.22 14.14 14.98
CA PHE A 44 -1.03 14.86 14.77
C PHE A 44 -1.56 15.50 16.06
N LYS A 45 -1.28 14.93 17.24
CA LYS A 45 -1.69 15.51 18.52
C LYS A 45 -0.89 16.76 18.89
N ARG A 46 0.30 16.94 18.29
CA ARG A 46 1.13 18.14 18.47
C ARG A 46 0.59 19.33 17.66
N ILE A 47 -0.33 19.10 16.72
CA ILE A 47 -0.93 20.13 15.88
C ILE A 47 -2.30 20.50 16.47
N THR A 48 -2.46 21.76 16.91
CA THR A 48 -3.74 22.27 17.41
C THR A 48 -4.47 23.05 16.31
N ILE A 49 -5.79 22.90 16.26
CA ILE A 49 -6.64 23.61 15.31
C ILE A 49 -7.19 24.86 15.99
N ARG A 50 -7.08 26.02 15.31
CA ARG A 50 -7.69 27.28 15.75
C ARG A 50 -8.99 27.49 14.96
N PRO A 51 -10.16 27.05 15.46
CA PRO A 51 -11.40 27.18 14.72
C PRO A 51 -11.74 28.66 14.48
N ARG A 52 -12.24 28.95 13.28
CA ARG A 52 -12.78 30.27 12.93
C ARG A 52 -14.28 30.23 13.13
N ILE A 53 -14.79 31.11 13.99
CA ILE A 53 -16.21 31.22 14.32
C ILE A 53 -16.91 32.20 13.38
N LEU A 54 -18.25 32.10 13.33
CA LEU A 54 -19.12 32.94 12.48
C LEU A 54 -18.77 32.87 10.98
N VAL A 55 -18.31 31.71 10.53
CA VAL A 55 -18.11 31.38 9.12
C VAL A 55 -19.33 30.57 8.65
N ASP A 56 -19.94 30.98 7.54
CA ASP A 56 -21.01 30.18 6.93
C ASP A 56 -20.42 28.88 6.36
N VAL A 57 -20.72 27.78 7.05
CA VAL A 57 -20.35 26.41 6.69
C VAL A 57 -21.59 25.57 6.34
N SER A 58 -22.70 26.22 5.98
CA SER A 58 -23.93 25.52 5.54
C SER A 58 -23.72 24.66 4.29
N ARG A 59 -22.68 24.95 3.49
CA ARG A 59 -22.24 24.16 2.35
C ARG A 59 -20.72 23.96 2.39
N ILE A 60 -20.27 22.73 2.59
CA ILE A 60 -18.86 22.36 2.63
C ILE A 60 -18.50 21.59 1.36
N GLY A 61 -17.66 22.18 0.51
CA GLY A 61 -17.07 21.50 -0.64
C GLY A 61 -15.69 20.95 -0.29
N MET A 62 -15.53 19.63 -0.30
CA MET A 62 -14.23 18.97 -0.08
C MET A 62 -13.53 18.56 -1.37
N SER A 63 -14.20 18.67 -2.52
CA SER A 63 -13.67 18.23 -3.80
C SER A 63 -12.40 18.98 -4.19
N THR A 64 -11.43 18.26 -4.75
CA THR A 64 -10.17 18.83 -5.21
C THR A 64 -9.64 18.07 -6.42
N THR A 65 -8.50 18.49 -6.97
CA THR A 65 -7.82 17.85 -8.08
C THR A 65 -6.45 17.32 -7.67
N VAL A 66 -6.11 16.11 -8.12
CA VAL A 66 -4.76 15.53 -8.00
C VAL A 66 -4.26 15.15 -9.38
N LEU A 67 -3.15 15.75 -9.83
CA LEU A 67 -2.57 15.53 -11.17
C LEU A 67 -3.59 15.67 -12.32
N GLY A 68 -4.54 16.60 -12.19
CA GLY A 68 -5.60 16.84 -13.18
C GLY A 68 -6.86 15.99 -13.02
N TYR A 69 -6.93 15.10 -12.02
CA TYR A 69 -8.10 14.25 -11.76
C TYR A 69 -8.91 14.75 -10.56
N ASN A 70 -10.22 14.92 -10.76
CA ASN A 70 -11.15 15.31 -9.70
C ASN A 70 -11.36 14.17 -8.69
N ILE A 71 -11.28 14.49 -7.40
CA ILE A 71 -11.63 13.62 -6.28
C ILE A 71 -12.63 14.30 -5.35
N SER A 72 -13.49 13.53 -4.68
CA SER A 72 -14.57 14.04 -3.81
C SER A 72 -14.08 14.70 -2.52
N ALA A 73 -12.91 14.28 -2.03
CA ALA A 73 -12.25 14.77 -0.82
C ALA A 73 -10.73 14.61 -0.98
N PRO A 74 -9.88 15.37 -0.26
CA PRO A 74 -8.42 15.27 -0.34
C PRO A 74 -7.87 14.02 0.40
N ILE A 75 -8.49 12.86 0.19
CA ILE A 75 -8.18 11.59 0.83
C ILE A 75 -8.13 10.52 -0.25
N MET A 76 -7.00 9.83 -0.40
CA MET A 76 -6.76 8.78 -1.39
C MET A 76 -6.35 7.47 -0.71
N ILE A 77 -6.43 6.35 -1.43
CA ILE A 77 -5.99 5.06 -0.92
C ILE A 77 -4.52 4.84 -1.28
N ALA A 78 -3.68 4.71 -0.25
CA ALA A 78 -2.24 4.45 -0.36
C ALA A 78 -1.93 3.05 -0.92
N PRO A 79 -0.74 2.83 -1.52
CA PRO A 79 -0.35 1.52 -2.02
C PRO A 79 0.01 0.57 -0.89
N THR A 80 -0.90 -0.34 -0.57
CA THR A 80 -0.65 -1.51 0.28
C THR A 80 -0.76 -2.77 -0.57
N GLY A 81 0.13 -3.74 -0.36
CA GLY A 81 0.14 -5.00 -1.10
C GLY A 81 -0.68 -6.09 -0.41
N LEU A 82 -0.86 -7.19 -1.13
CA LEU A 82 -1.38 -8.46 -0.61
C LEU A 82 -2.81 -8.43 0.00
N HIS A 83 -3.74 -7.61 -0.50
CA HIS A 83 -5.07 -7.41 0.14
C HIS A 83 -5.87 -8.71 0.31
N LYS A 84 -5.58 -9.76 -0.46
CA LYS A 84 -6.23 -11.07 -0.29
C LYS A 84 -5.88 -11.79 1.01
N LEU A 85 -4.84 -11.35 1.72
CA LEU A 85 -4.59 -11.80 3.09
C LEU A 85 -5.62 -11.24 4.08
N ALA A 86 -6.24 -10.09 3.76
CA ALA A 86 -7.26 -9.46 4.59
C ALA A 86 -8.68 -9.87 4.20
N HIS A 87 -8.97 -9.94 2.91
CA HIS A 87 -10.30 -10.30 2.40
C HIS A 87 -10.20 -10.98 1.02
N PRO A 88 -10.96 -12.05 0.72
CA PRO A 88 -10.83 -12.80 -0.55
C PRO A 88 -10.92 -11.96 -1.83
N GLU A 89 -11.71 -10.88 -1.82
CA GLU A 89 -11.86 -9.96 -2.96
C GLU A 89 -10.63 -9.07 -3.21
N GLY A 90 -9.77 -8.90 -2.20
CA GLY A 90 -8.50 -8.17 -2.29
C GLY A 90 -8.61 -6.77 -2.91
N GLU A 91 -7.64 -6.44 -3.76
CA GLU A 91 -7.51 -5.12 -4.37
C GLU A 91 -8.69 -4.76 -5.28
N ALA A 92 -9.44 -5.74 -5.77
CA ALA A 92 -10.63 -5.47 -6.58
C ALA A 92 -11.76 -4.84 -5.75
N ALA A 93 -11.92 -5.26 -4.48
CA ALA A 93 -12.85 -4.62 -3.55
C ALA A 93 -12.40 -3.19 -3.24
N THR A 94 -11.12 -2.99 -2.97
CA THR A 94 -10.54 -1.66 -2.72
C THR A 94 -10.75 -0.72 -3.90
N ALA A 95 -10.58 -1.20 -5.13
CA ALA A 95 -10.82 -0.40 -6.33
C ALA A 95 -12.30 -0.03 -6.52
N ARG A 96 -13.23 -0.94 -6.22
CA ARG A 96 -14.67 -0.63 -6.22
C ARG A 96 -15.03 0.41 -5.16
N ALA A 97 -14.47 0.30 -3.96
CA ALA A 97 -14.68 1.28 -2.88
C ALA A 97 -14.11 2.66 -3.27
N ALA A 98 -12.95 2.70 -3.91
CA ALA A 98 -12.37 3.93 -4.44
C ALA A 98 -13.27 4.60 -5.50
N ALA A 99 -13.81 3.80 -6.43
CA ALA A 99 -14.76 4.27 -7.45
C ALA A 99 -16.02 4.86 -6.82
N ALA A 100 -16.64 4.12 -5.88
CA ALA A 100 -17.85 4.55 -5.19
C ALA A 100 -17.61 5.84 -4.37
N SER A 101 -16.45 5.94 -3.74
CA SER A 101 -16.03 7.14 -2.98
C SER A 101 -15.55 8.28 -3.87
N LYS A 102 -15.44 8.09 -5.18
CA LYS A 102 -14.90 9.04 -6.16
C LYS A 102 -13.52 9.56 -5.75
N THR A 103 -12.63 8.65 -5.37
CA THR A 103 -11.23 8.94 -5.05
C THR A 103 -10.27 8.05 -5.84
N ILE A 104 -8.99 8.36 -5.74
CA ILE A 104 -7.91 7.64 -6.40
C ILE A 104 -7.45 6.47 -5.52
N MET A 105 -7.29 5.31 -6.16
CA MET A 105 -6.57 4.18 -5.58
C MET A 105 -5.16 4.11 -6.17
N ILE A 106 -4.15 3.97 -5.32
CA ILE A 106 -2.79 3.65 -5.74
C ILE A 106 -2.60 2.14 -5.58
N LEU A 107 -2.45 1.40 -6.68
CA LEU A 107 -2.24 -0.05 -6.65
C LEU A 107 -0.76 -0.37 -6.40
N SER A 108 -0.47 -1.28 -5.48
CA SER A 108 0.90 -1.76 -5.20
C SER A 108 1.43 -2.67 -6.32
N THR A 109 2.73 -2.59 -6.62
CA THR A 109 3.40 -3.64 -7.42
C THR A 109 3.26 -5.02 -6.75
N GLY A 110 3.19 -5.07 -5.42
CA GLY A 110 3.03 -6.28 -4.61
C GLY A 110 1.57 -6.67 -4.34
N SER A 111 0.64 -6.38 -5.24
CA SER A 111 -0.77 -6.73 -5.08
C SER A 111 -1.05 -8.23 -5.28
N SER A 112 -2.09 -8.74 -4.62
CA SER A 112 -2.61 -10.09 -4.81
C SER A 112 -3.48 -10.24 -6.06
N CYS A 113 -4.07 -9.15 -6.56
CA CYS A 113 -4.71 -9.09 -7.88
C CYS A 113 -3.75 -8.53 -8.93
N THR A 114 -3.92 -8.92 -10.20
CA THR A 114 -3.18 -8.28 -11.30
C THR A 114 -3.71 -6.87 -11.57
N MET A 115 -2.90 -6.03 -12.22
CA MET A 115 -3.34 -4.70 -12.63
C MET A 115 -4.53 -4.73 -13.60
N GLU A 116 -4.66 -5.77 -14.43
CA GLU A 116 -5.82 -6.03 -15.32
C GLU A 116 -7.06 -6.40 -14.51
N GLU A 117 -6.94 -7.31 -13.54
CA GLU A 117 -8.04 -7.71 -12.66
C GLU A 117 -8.60 -6.47 -11.93
N VAL A 118 -7.72 -5.58 -11.46
CA VAL A 118 -8.11 -4.33 -10.80
C VAL A 118 -8.65 -3.29 -11.77
N ALA A 119 -8.09 -3.19 -12.98
CA ALA A 119 -8.56 -2.25 -14.00
C ALA A 119 -9.97 -2.61 -14.51
N SER A 120 -10.25 -3.91 -14.65
CA SER A 120 -11.53 -4.44 -15.13
C SER A 120 -12.64 -4.48 -14.06
N SER A 121 -12.30 -4.36 -12.77
CA SER A 121 -13.28 -4.49 -11.68
C SER A 121 -14.22 -3.30 -11.48
N CYS A 122 -13.84 -2.11 -11.97
CA CYS A 122 -14.62 -0.88 -11.83
C CYS A 122 -14.14 0.21 -12.81
N ASN A 123 -14.79 1.37 -12.81
CA ASN A 123 -14.25 2.58 -13.43
C ASN A 123 -13.78 3.56 -12.36
N ALA A 124 -12.52 3.43 -11.92
CA ALA A 124 -11.86 4.34 -10.97
C ALA A 124 -10.65 5.01 -11.60
N VAL A 125 -10.30 6.20 -11.13
CA VAL A 125 -8.97 6.75 -11.37
C VAL A 125 -7.97 5.97 -10.51
N ARG A 126 -6.95 5.39 -11.15
CA ARG A 126 -5.95 4.58 -10.47
C ARG A 126 -4.55 5.06 -10.80
N PHE A 127 -3.70 5.09 -9.80
CA PHE A 127 -2.26 5.23 -9.96
C PHE A 127 -1.61 3.87 -9.67
N PHE A 128 -0.39 3.69 -10.17
CA PHE A 128 0.36 2.45 -9.98
C PHE A 128 1.66 2.74 -9.21
N GLN A 129 1.82 2.13 -8.06
CA GLN A 129 3.06 2.18 -7.30
C GLN A 129 4.09 1.26 -7.94
N LEU A 130 5.29 1.78 -8.16
CA LEU A 130 6.38 1.09 -8.86
C LEU A 130 7.62 0.97 -7.97
N TYR A 131 8.21 -0.23 -7.95
CA TYR A 131 9.59 -0.43 -7.54
C TYR A 131 10.52 -0.50 -8.76
N VAL A 132 11.68 0.13 -8.67
CA VAL A 132 12.73 0.01 -9.69
C VAL A 132 13.65 -1.15 -9.34
N TYR A 133 13.44 -2.28 -10.04
CA TYR A 133 14.27 -3.48 -9.92
C TYR A 133 15.63 -3.30 -10.61
N LYS A 134 16.63 -4.13 -10.25
CA LYS A 134 17.93 -4.16 -10.96
C LYS A 134 17.76 -4.37 -12.46
N ARG A 135 16.85 -5.26 -12.83
CA ARG A 135 16.37 -5.50 -14.18
C ARG A 135 15.39 -4.40 -14.60
N ARG A 136 15.89 -3.41 -15.35
CA ARG A 136 15.11 -2.24 -15.80
C ARG A 136 14.02 -2.59 -16.81
N ASP A 137 14.23 -3.66 -17.57
CA ASP A 137 13.24 -4.24 -18.49
C ASP A 137 11.95 -4.63 -17.77
N ILE A 138 12.03 -5.08 -16.52
CA ILE A 138 10.85 -5.41 -15.71
C ILE A 138 10.08 -4.15 -15.34
N ALA A 139 10.77 -3.10 -14.89
CA ALA A 139 10.12 -1.83 -14.59
C ALA A 139 9.47 -1.22 -15.85
N ALA A 140 10.16 -1.25 -16.99
CA ALA A 140 9.61 -0.80 -18.26
C ALA A 140 8.37 -1.61 -18.69
N ALA A 141 8.40 -2.94 -18.53
CA ALA A 141 7.25 -3.80 -18.82
C ALA A 141 6.05 -3.48 -17.92
N LEU A 142 6.27 -3.26 -16.62
CA LEU A 142 5.22 -2.88 -15.69
C LEU A 142 4.63 -1.51 -16.00
N VAL A 143 5.45 -0.53 -16.37
CA VAL A 143 4.98 0.80 -16.80
C VAL A 143 4.10 0.68 -18.04
N HIS A 144 4.57 -0.01 -19.08
CA HIS A 144 3.80 -0.19 -20.30
C HIS A 144 2.48 -0.94 -20.04
N ARG A 145 2.50 -1.95 -19.17
CA ARG A 145 1.31 -2.69 -18.76
C ARG A 145 0.34 -1.79 -17.98
N ALA A 146 0.83 -0.93 -17.09
CA ALA A 146 0.00 0.03 -16.36
C ALA A 146 -0.65 1.07 -17.29
N GLU A 147 0.11 1.63 -18.24
CA GLU A 147 -0.41 2.54 -19.26
C GLU A 147 -1.52 1.88 -20.10
N LYS A 148 -1.27 0.67 -20.59
CA LYS A 148 -2.23 -0.11 -21.37
C LYS A 148 -3.53 -0.40 -20.61
N ASN A 149 -3.45 -0.53 -19.29
CA ASN A 149 -4.60 -0.75 -18.41
C ASN A 149 -5.20 0.56 -17.84
N GLY A 150 -4.82 1.71 -18.39
CA GLY A 150 -5.44 2.99 -18.10
C GLY A 150 -5.09 3.59 -16.74
N TYR A 151 -4.00 3.15 -16.11
CA TYR A 151 -3.45 3.80 -14.92
C TYR A 151 -2.92 5.19 -15.29
N LYS A 152 -3.15 6.17 -14.43
CA LYS A 152 -3.02 7.60 -14.77
C LYS A 152 -1.76 8.27 -14.26
N ALA A 153 -1.08 7.66 -13.29
CA ALA A 153 0.20 8.13 -12.79
C ALA A 153 0.99 6.97 -12.18
N LEU A 154 2.30 7.18 -12.05
CA LEU A 154 3.21 6.29 -11.34
C LEU A 154 3.56 6.89 -9.98
N VAL A 155 3.57 6.05 -8.94
CA VAL A 155 4.03 6.39 -7.60
C VAL A 155 5.31 5.61 -7.35
N LEU A 156 6.45 6.24 -7.62
CA LEU A 156 7.75 5.59 -7.49
C LEU A 156 8.17 5.52 -6.01
N THR A 157 8.34 4.31 -5.49
CA THR A 157 8.86 4.12 -4.13
C THR A 157 10.38 4.19 -4.13
N VAL A 158 10.93 5.20 -3.42
CA VAL A 158 12.36 5.53 -3.41
C VAL A 158 13.04 5.31 -2.05
N ASP A 159 12.28 4.98 -1.01
CA ASP A 159 12.72 4.82 0.38
C ASP A 159 13.03 3.37 0.76
N ALA A 160 12.77 2.42 -0.13
CA ALA A 160 13.03 0.99 0.09
C ALA A 160 14.04 0.42 -0.93
N PRO A 161 15.33 0.82 -0.89
CA PRO A 161 16.41 0.12 -1.61
C PRO A 161 16.72 -1.25 -0.98
N ARG A 162 16.42 -1.40 0.32
CA ARG A 162 16.26 -2.66 1.05
C ARG A 162 14.99 -2.55 1.88
N LEU A 163 14.36 -3.68 2.19
CA LEU A 163 13.26 -3.66 3.14
C LEU A 163 13.72 -3.27 4.53
N GLY A 164 12.89 -2.50 5.22
CA GLY A 164 13.01 -2.27 6.66
C GLY A 164 12.83 -3.58 7.42
N ARG A 165 13.56 -3.72 8.52
CA ARG A 165 13.56 -4.91 9.36
C ARG A 165 12.32 -4.93 10.25
N ARG A 166 11.32 -5.73 9.89
CA ARG A 166 10.05 -5.85 10.63
C ARG A 166 10.08 -7.10 11.51
N GLU A 167 10.26 -6.92 12.81
CA GLU A 167 10.51 -8.05 13.72
C GLU A 167 9.33 -9.00 13.84
N ALA A 168 8.10 -8.50 13.72
CA ALA A 168 6.91 -9.33 13.77
C ALA A 168 6.87 -10.31 12.60
N ASP A 169 7.21 -9.87 11.38
CA ASP A 169 7.33 -10.73 10.20
C ASP A 169 8.39 -11.80 10.37
N ILE A 170 9.53 -11.46 10.98
CA ILE A 170 10.62 -12.40 11.26
C ILE A 170 10.17 -13.46 12.28
N LYS A 171 9.57 -13.02 13.40
CA LYS A 171 9.08 -13.91 14.47
C LYS A 171 7.97 -14.84 13.97
N ASN A 172 7.08 -14.32 13.13
CA ASN A 172 5.95 -15.07 12.56
C ASN A 172 6.33 -15.89 11.33
N LYS A 173 7.58 -15.80 10.83
CA LYS A 173 8.05 -16.46 9.59
C LYS A 173 7.13 -16.15 8.40
N MET A 174 6.85 -14.86 8.19
CA MET A 174 5.87 -14.39 7.21
C MET A 174 6.10 -15.00 5.81
N MET A 175 5.04 -15.63 5.29
CA MET A 175 5.01 -16.20 3.95
C MET A 175 4.20 -15.32 3.03
N VAL A 176 4.80 -14.97 1.89
CA VAL A 176 4.18 -14.14 0.87
C VAL A 176 3.68 -15.04 -0.24
N PRO A 177 2.36 -15.06 -0.53
CA PRO A 177 1.85 -15.70 -1.73
C PRO A 177 2.48 -15.09 -2.99
N GLY A 178 2.52 -15.86 -4.09
CA GLY A 178 3.10 -15.38 -5.35
C GLY A 178 2.55 -14.00 -5.77
N LEU A 179 3.45 -13.08 -6.11
CA LEU A 179 3.10 -11.73 -6.52
C LEU A 179 2.62 -11.74 -7.97
N LYS A 180 1.29 -11.72 -8.17
CA LYS A 180 0.67 -11.89 -9.49
C LYS A 180 1.17 -10.90 -10.56
N ASN A 181 1.45 -9.65 -10.20
CA ASN A 181 1.96 -8.67 -11.16
C ASN A 181 3.37 -8.99 -11.69
N LEU A 182 4.14 -9.80 -10.95
CA LEU A 182 5.53 -10.16 -11.26
C LEU A 182 5.66 -11.60 -11.77
N GLU A 183 4.55 -12.32 -11.88
CA GLU A 183 4.51 -13.69 -12.39
C GLU A 183 5.09 -13.73 -13.82
N GLY A 184 6.03 -14.65 -14.05
CA GLY A 184 6.77 -14.77 -15.32
C GLY A 184 7.86 -13.71 -15.55
N LEU A 185 7.92 -12.62 -14.76
CA LEU A 185 8.94 -11.57 -14.88
C LEU A 185 10.10 -11.76 -13.90
N LEU A 186 9.81 -12.32 -12.72
CA LEU A 186 10.79 -12.65 -11.68
C LEU A 186 10.53 -14.07 -11.21
N SER A 187 11.57 -14.91 -11.12
CA SER A 187 11.46 -16.18 -10.38
C SER A 187 11.04 -15.88 -8.94
N ILE A 188 9.99 -16.52 -8.42
CA ILE A 188 9.47 -16.25 -7.06
C ILE A 188 10.04 -17.29 -6.06
N GLU A 189 11.01 -18.11 -6.48
CA GLU A 189 11.65 -19.08 -5.59
C GLU A 189 12.43 -18.36 -4.49
N VAL A 190 12.00 -18.61 -3.25
CA VAL A 190 12.65 -18.14 -2.03
C VAL A 190 13.20 -19.36 -1.31
N ASP A 191 14.52 -19.44 -1.18
CA ASP A 191 15.20 -20.47 -0.39
C ASP A 191 14.88 -20.25 1.10
N SER A 192 14.10 -21.17 1.67
CA SER A 192 13.42 -21.02 2.96
C SER A 192 14.27 -21.33 4.20
N ASN A 193 15.60 -21.40 4.06
CA ASN A 193 16.46 -21.94 5.12
C ASN A 193 16.79 -20.97 6.27
N SER A 194 16.39 -19.69 6.22
CA SER A 194 16.49 -18.77 7.39
C SER A 194 15.71 -17.46 7.20
N GLY A 195 14.59 -17.26 7.90
CA GLY A 195 13.94 -15.94 8.05
C GLY A 195 12.59 -15.75 7.32
N SER A 196 12.17 -14.49 7.16
CA SER A 196 10.94 -14.12 6.44
C SER A 196 11.15 -14.21 4.92
N ASN A 197 10.25 -14.88 4.21
CA ASN A 197 10.35 -15.03 2.74
C ASN A 197 10.18 -13.70 2.01
N LEU A 198 9.51 -12.73 2.64
CA LEU A 198 9.39 -11.37 2.13
C LEU A 198 10.74 -10.65 2.11
N GLU A 199 11.50 -10.71 3.21
CA GLU A 199 12.84 -10.12 3.25
C GLU A 199 13.75 -10.77 2.19
N ALA A 200 13.72 -12.09 2.10
CA ALA A 200 14.52 -12.82 1.12
C ALA A 200 14.15 -12.48 -0.33
N PHE A 201 12.86 -12.26 -0.63
CA PHE A 201 12.41 -11.82 -1.97
C PHE A 201 13.02 -10.47 -2.38
N PHE A 202 13.01 -9.48 -1.48
CA PHE A 202 13.46 -8.13 -1.79
C PHE A 202 14.99 -7.95 -1.72
N LEU A 203 15.67 -8.64 -0.79
CA LEU A 203 17.12 -8.53 -0.58
C LEU A 203 17.96 -8.83 -1.83
N ARG A 204 17.50 -9.74 -2.71
CA ARG A 204 18.26 -10.13 -3.90
C ARG A 204 17.97 -9.26 -5.14
N ARG A 205 16.91 -8.45 -5.13
CA ARG A 205 16.26 -8.01 -6.40
C ARG A 205 15.99 -6.50 -6.53
N GLN A 206 15.93 -5.75 -5.42
CA GLN A 206 15.82 -4.29 -5.49
C GLN A 206 17.13 -3.65 -5.96
N TRP A 207 17.00 -2.53 -6.66
CA TRP A 207 18.15 -1.73 -7.04
C TRP A 207 18.70 -1.01 -5.81
N THR A 208 19.94 -1.30 -5.46
CA THR A 208 20.71 -0.55 -4.48
C THR A 208 21.41 0.59 -5.19
N LEU A 209 21.09 1.84 -4.82
CA LEU A 209 22.00 2.95 -5.07
C LEU A 209 23.36 2.56 -4.45
N PRO A 210 24.50 2.71 -5.15
CA PRO A 210 25.77 2.74 -4.45
C PRO A 210 25.63 3.82 -3.39
N CYS A 211 25.88 3.48 -2.13
CA CYS A 211 25.91 4.44 -1.03
C CYS A 211 26.70 5.66 -1.53
N VAL A 212 26.04 6.82 -1.58
CA VAL A 212 26.72 8.09 -1.85
C VAL A 212 27.87 8.13 -0.85
N GLY A 213 29.09 8.19 -1.38
CA GLY A 213 30.30 8.12 -0.60
C GLY A 213 30.24 9.08 0.56
N ARG A 214 30.82 8.66 1.69
CA ARG A 214 31.20 9.56 2.77
C ARG A 214 31.84 10.80 2.15
N MET A 215 31.25 11.97 2.39
CA MET A 215 32.02 13.21 2.50
C MET A 215 32.62 13.25 3.91
#